data_AF-A0AAV6TU56-F1
#
_entry.id   AF-A0AAV6TU56-F1
#
_cell.length_a   1.000
_cell.length_b   1.000
_cell.length_c   1.000
_cell.angle_alpha   90.00
_cell.angle_beta   90.00
_cell.angle_gamma   90.00
#
_symmetry.space_group_name_H-M   'P 1'
#
loop_
_entity.id
_entity.type
_entity.pdbx_description
1 polymer ?
#
loop_
_entity_poly.entity_id
_entity_poly.type
_entity_poly.pdbx_seq_one_letter_code
_entity_poly.pdbx_strand_id
1 'polypeptide(L)'
;MGAEIDDDELPVAKDALVFLVNSLNGNWKVPVAYFLINGLNAIERANLISEALTHIHETGVDIVSLTFDGTSTNISSVNELGANISVDNLKHYFPHPVTKEPVYVILDACHMLKLVRNCLASKGSLFDGVSYSVGIIYLN
;
A
#
# COMPACT_ATOMS: atom_id res chain seq x y z
N MET A 1 -24.61 -23.74 21.62
CA MET A 1 -23.82 -24.45 22.65
C MET A 1 -22.36 -24.29 22.24
N GLY A 2 -21.53 -23.45 22.82
CA GLY A 2 -21.59 -22.66 24.03
C GLY A 2 -20.12 -22.40 24.36
N ALA A 3 -19.72 -21.14 24.28
CA ALA A 3 -18.64 -20.59 25.06
C ALA A 3 -19.03 -19.12 25.25
N GLU A 4 -19.97 -18.89 26.17
CA GLU A 4 -20.07 -17.63 26.90
C GLU A 4 -18.81 -17.55 27.77
N ILE A 5 -17.68 -17.35 27.12
CA ILE A 5 -16.43 -16.98 27.73
C ILE A 5 -16.10 -15.68 27.02
N ASP A 6 -16.61 -14.60 27.60
CA ASP A 6 -16.23 -13.22 27.27
C ASP A 6 -14.78 -13.03 27.77
N ASP A 7 -13.84 -13.68 27.08
CA ASP A 7 -12.41 -13.43 27.22
C ASP A 7 -11.96 -12.69 25.94
N ASP A 8 -12.55 -11.51 25.77
CA ASP A 8 -12.42 -10.64 24.61
C ASP A 8 -11.40 -9.51 24.92
N GLU A 9 -10.18 -9.88 25.33
CA GLU A 9 -9.10 -8.92 25.60
C GLU A 9 -8.64 -8.17 24.33
N LEU A 10 -9.00 -8.67 23.14
CA LEU A 10 -8.69 -8.01 21.86
C LEU A 10 -9.84 -7.11 21.41
N PRO A 11 -9.54 -5.86 21.02
CA PRO A 11 -10.59 -4.95 20.63
C PRO A 11 -11.23 -5.39 19.30
N VAL A 12 -12.56 -5.24 19.20
CA VAL A 12 -13.34 -5.59 18.01
C VAL A 12 -12.68 -5.04 16.73
N ALA A 13 -12.49 -5.91 15.73
CA ALA A 13 -11.87 -5.54 14.46
C ALA A 13 -12.71 -4.49 13.71
N LYS A 14 -12.04 -3.52 13.09
CA LYS A 14 -12.65 -2.46 12.27
C LYS A 14 -12.39 -2.65 10.78
N ASP A 15 -11.26 -3.28 10.45
CA ASP A 15 -10.77 -3.41 9.10
C ASP A 15 -10.26 -4.84 8.85
N ALA A 16 -10.21 -5.24 7.58
CA ALA A 16 -9.53 -6.45 7.14
C ALA A 16 -8.34 -6.06 6.25
N LEU A 17 -7.12 -6.39 6.68
CA LEU A 17 -5.92 -6.29 5.85
C LEU A 17 -5.79 -7.57 5.03
N VAL A 18 -5.75 -7.46 3.71
CA VAL A 18 -5.65 -8.60 2.79
C VAL A 18 -4.41 -8.46 1.91
N PHE A 19 -3.61 -9.52 1.81
CA PHE A 19 -2.52 -9.61 0.83
C PHE A 19 -2.97 -10.48 -0.34
N LEU A 20 -2.90 -9.91 -1.54
CA LEU A 20 -3.26 -10.53 -2.80
C LEU A 20 -2.01 -10.67 -3.66
N VAL A 21 -1.71 -11.88 -4.12
CA VAL A 21 -0.69 -12.10 -5.15
C VAL A 21 -1.36 -12.03 -6.50
N ASN A 22 -0.87 -11.14 -7.36
CA ASN A 22 -1.34 -10.96 -8.73
C ASN A 22 -0.22 -11.32 -9.71
N SER A 23 -0.51 -12.22 -10.65
CA SER A 23 0.47 -12.65 -11.65
C SER A 23 0.73 -11.56 -12.68
N LEU A 24 2.00 -11.35 -13.02
CA LEU A 24 2.41 -10.50 -14.14
C LEU A 24 2.50 -11.27 -15.46
N ASN A 25 2.85 -12.55 -15.40
CA ASN A 25 3.06 -13.43 -16.55
C ASN A 25 1.88 -14.38 -16.82
N GLY A 26 0.77 -14.18 -16.12
CA GLY A 26 -0.44 -14.99 -16.21
C GLY A 26 -1.68 -14.17 -15.86
N ASN A 27 -2.85 -14.80 -15.97
CA ASN A 27 -4.13 -14.17 -15.66
C ASN A 27 -4.76 -14.80 -14.41
N TRP A 28 -4.10 -14.62 -13.27
CA TRP A 28 -4.63 -15.08 -12.00
C TRP A 28 -4.24 -14.13 -10.87
N LYS A 29 -5.10 -14.15 -9.85
CA LYS A 29 -4.90 -13.45 -8.58
C LYS A 29 -5.43 -14.33 -7.46
N VAL A 30 -4.72 -14.39 -6.35
CA VAL A 30 -5.10 -15.24 -5.21
C VAL A 30 -4.84 -14.51 -3.90
N PRO A 31 -5.80 -14.47 -2.95
CA PRO A 31 -5.53 -14.00 -1.61
C PRO A 31 -4.62 -15.01 -0.91
N VAL A 32 -3.51 -14.53 -0.34
CA VAL A 32 -2.52 -15.40 0.33
C VAL A 32 -2.51 -15.23 1.85
N ALA A 33 -3.00 -14.09 2.35
CA ALA A 33 -3.16 -13.86 3.77
C ALA A 33 -4.23 -12.81 4.03
N TYR A 34 -4.87 -12.89 5.19
CA TYR A 34 -5.76 -11.85 5.70
C TYR A 34 -5.65 -11.73 7.22
N PHE A 35 -5.86 -10.52 7.74
CA PHE A 35 -5.81 -10.21 9.15
C PHE A 35 -6.99 -9.30 9.51
N LEU A 36 -7.78 -9.68 10.51
CA LEU A 36 -8.81 -8.82 11.09
C LEU A 36 -8.14 -7.93 12.12
N ILE A 37 -8.19 -6.61 11.90
CA ILE A 37 -7.39 -5.65 12.67
C ILE A 37 -8.26 -4.51 13.20
N ASN A 38 -7.82 -3.92 14.32
CA ASN A 38 -8.32 -2.64 14.82
C ASN A 38 -7.20 -1.60 14.72
N GLY A 39 -6.74 -1.38 13.49
CA GLY A 39 -5.53 -0.61 13.20
C GLY A 39 -4.25 -1.43 13.36
N LEU A 40 -3.21 -0.98 12.65
CA LEU A 40 -1.83 -1.45 12.78
C LEU A 40 -0.92 -0.24 12.59
N ASN A 41 0.17 -0.19 13.36
CA ASN A 41 1.23 0.78 13.12
C ASN A 41 2.09 0.38 11.90
N ALA A 42 2.96 1.28 11.47
CA ALA A 42 3.78 1.08 10.27
C ALA A 42 4.72 -0.13 10.38
N ILE A 43 5.32 -0.34 11.56
CA ILE A 43 6.28 -1.43 11.82
C ILE A 43 5.54 -2.77 11.81
N GLU A 44 4.39 -2.87 12.47
CA GLU A 44 3.56 -4.08 12.47
C GLU A 44 3.15 -4.48 11.05
N ARG A 45 2.68 -3.52 10.25
CA ARG A 45 2.30 -3.77 8.86
C ARG A 45 3.52 -4.15 8.00
N ALA A 46 4.67 -3.52 8.21
CA ALA A 46 5.92 -3.89 7.53
C ALA A 46 6.38 -5.33 7.87
N ASN A 47 6.24 -5.74 9.13
CA ASN A 47 6.53 -7.10 9.55
C ASN A 47 5.61 -8.11 8.86
N LEU A 48 4.30 -7.82 8.80
CA LEU A 48 3.35 -8.67 8.08
C LEU A 48 3.65 -8.79 6.58
N ILE A 49 4.09 -7.70 5.94
CA ILE A 49 4.54 -7.72 4.53
C ILE A 49 5.78 -8.61 4.40
N SER A 50 6.76 -8.47 5.29
CA SER A 50 8.00 -9.26 5.27
C SER A 50 7.74 -10.75 5.46
N GLU A 51 6.81 -11.09 6.36
CA GLU A 51 6.40 -12.48 6.60
C GLU A 51 5.69 -13.06 5.38
N ALA A 52 4.77 -12.31 4.77
CA ALA A 52 4.08 -12.73 3.55
C ALA A 52 5.08 -12.99 2.42
N LEU A 53 6.05 -12.09 2.20
CA LEU A 53 7.10 -12.29 1.19
C LEU A 53 7.96 -13.51 1.47
N THR A 54 8.29 -13.76 2.74
CA THR A 54 9.09 -14.92 3.15
C THR A 54 8.35 -16.24 2.84
N HIS A 55 7.08 -16.35 3.21
CA HIS A 55 6.27 -17.54 2.91
C HIS A 55 5.99 -17.74 1.42
N ILE A 56 5.76 -16.66 0.66
CA ILE A 56 5.56 -16.78 -0.79
C ILE A 56 6.84 -17.26 -1.48
N HIS A 57 8.01 -16.83 -1.00
CA HIS A 57 9.28 -17.29 -1.54
C HIS A 57 9.47 -18.81 -1.42
N GLU A 58 9.00 -19.42 -0.34
CA GLU A 58 9.05 -20.88 -0.13
C GLU A 58 8.28 -21.66 -1.20
N THR A 59 7.30 -21.05 -1.87
CA THR A 59 6.55 -21.69 -2.96
C THR A 59 7.25 -21.58 -4.32
N GLY A 60 8.40 -20.90 -4.40
CA GLY A 60 9.12 -20.62 -5.64
C GLY A 60 8.50 -19.50 -6.49
N VAL A 61 7.61 -18.68 -5.92
CA VAL A 61 7.05 -17.51 -6.60
C VAL A 61 7.95 -16.30 -6.35
N ASP A 62 8.33 -15.62 -7.43
CA ASP A 62 9.11 -14.39 -7.36
C ASP A 62 8.21 -13.16 -7.25
N ILE A 63 8.24 -12.50 -6.09
CA ILE A 63 7.57 -11.21 -5.89
C ILE A 63 8.50 -10.06 -6.27
N VAL A 64 8.18 -9.38 -7.37
CA VAL A 64 8.99 -8.27 -7.91
C VAL A 64 8.48 -6.88 -7.50
N SER A 65 7.22 -6.77 -7.08
CA SER A 65 6.63 -5.49 -6.68
C SER A 65 5.55 -5.63 -5.63
N LEU A 66 5.36 -4.53 -4.89
CA LEU A 66 4.28 -4.34 -3.93
C LEU A 66 3.45 -3.13 -4.35
N THR A 67 2.15 -3.34 -4.53
CA THR A 67 1.20 -2.29 -4.94
C THR A 67 0.19 -2.00 -3.83
N PHE A 68 -0.05 -0.71 -3.54
CA PHE A 68 -0.99 -0.27 -2.51
C PHE A 68 -1.49 1.17 -2.75
N ASP A 69 -2.50 1.62 -2.00
CA ASP A 69 -2.99 3.00 -2.09
C ASP A 69 -2.06 4.00 -1.38
N GLY A 70 -2.05 5.28 -1.76
CA GLY A 70 -1.11 6.26 -1.19
C GLY A 70 -1.49 6.78 0.20
N THR A 71 -2.13 5.96 1.05
CA THR A 71 -2.42 6.34 2.44
C THR A 71 -1.13 6.50 3.23
N SER A 72 -1.08 7.47 4.16
CA SER A 72 0.10 7.75 4.99
C SER A 72 0.63 6.51 5.70
N THR A 73 -0.24 5.68 6.27
CA THR A 73 0.15 4.44 6.94
C THR A 73 0.86 3.46 6.02
N ASN A 74 0.41 3.31 4.77
CA ASN A 74 1.04 2.37 3.83
C ASN A 74 2.40 2.90 3.36
N ILE A 75 2.50 4.21 3.10
CA ILE A 75 3.79 4.87 2.80
C ILE A 75 4.77 4.70 3.96
N SER A 76 4.33 4.95 5.21
CA SER A 76 5.16 4.72 6.39
C SER A 76 5.61 3.26 6.48
N SER A 77 4.71 2.30 6.20
CA SER A 77 5.03 0.87 6.27
C SER A 77 6.13 0.47 5.29
N VAL A 78 6.12 0.97 4.05
CA VAL A 78 7.20 0.66 3.10
C VAL A 78 8.49 1.41 3.39
N ASN A 79 8.41 2.57 4.06
CA ASN A 79 9.60 3.25 4.56
C ASN A 79 10.30 2.42 5.65
N GLU A 80 9.54 1.78 6.55
CA GLU A 80 10.09 0.82 7.53
C GLU A 80 10.78 -0.38 6.87
N LEU A 81 10.31 -0.82 5.69
CA LEU A 81 10.96 -1.86 4.89
C LEU A 81 12.27 -1.39 4.23
N GLY A 82 12.53 -0.08 4.20
CA GLY A 82 13.73 0.52 3.64
C GLY A 82 13.54 1.17 2.26
N ALA A 83 12.30 1.37 1.82
CA ALA A 83 11.98 2.28 0.72
C ALA A 83 11.95 3.74 1.22
N ASN A 84 11.80 4.69 0.31
CA ASN A 84 11.55 6.09 0.63
C ASN A 84 10.68 6.70 -0.47
N ILE A 85 9.43 7.05 -0.16
CA ILE A 85 8.48 7.63 -1.12
C ILE A 85 8.42 9.18 -0.99
N SER A 86 9.42 9.79 -0.36
CA SER A 86 9.57 11.25 -0.31
C SER A 86 9.97 11.82 -1.68
N VAL A 87 9.47 13.03 -1.97
CA VAL A 87 9.79 13.78 -3.20
C VAL A 87 11.28 14.10 -3.27
N ASP A 88 11.91 14.40 -2.12
CA ASP A 88 13.30 14.88 -2.08
C ASP A 88 14.34 13.76 -2.18
N ASN A 89 13.96 12.52 -1.86
CA ASN A 89 14.88 11.38 -1.78
C ASN A 89 14.18 10.06 -2.12
N LEU A 90 13.65 9.98 -3.35
CA LEU A 90 12.87 8.85 -3.81
C LEU A 90 13.74 7.58 -3.94
N LYS A 91 13.43 6.58 -3.12
CA LYS A 91 13.90 5.20 -3.22
C LYS A 91 12.69 4.28 -3.33
N HIS A 92 12.29 3.97 -4.55
CA HIS A 92 11.06 3.24 -4.88
C HIS A 92 11.18 1.70 -4.76
N TYR A 93 12.05 1.19 -3.87
CA TYR A 93 12.20 -0.23 -3.63
C TYR A 93 12.76 -0.51 -2.23
N PHE A 94 12.52 -1.73 -1.76
CA PHE A 94 13.16 -2.30 -0.57
C PHE A 94 13.73 -3.68 -0.87
N PRO A 95 14.75 -4.16 -0.14
CA PRO A 95 15.31 -5.49 -0.37
C PRO A 95 14.34 -6.58 0.11
N HIS A 96 14.12 -7.60 -0.71
CA HIS A 96 13.34 -8.77 -0.34
C HIS A 96 13.92 -9.43 0.93
N PRO A 97 13.10 -9.86 1.91
CA PRO A 97 13.59 -10.35 3.21
C PRO A 97 14.54 -11.56 3.07
N VAL A 98 14.28 -12.45 2.12
CA VAL A 98 15.10 -13.65 1.84
C VAL A 98 16.19 -13.37 0.79
N THR A 99 15.81 -13.16 -0.48
CA THR A 99 16.75 -13.08 -1.62
C THR A 99 17.59 -11.80 -1.66
N LYS A 100 17.17 -10.73 -0.96
CA LYS A 100 17.73 -9.37 -1.02
C LYS A 100 17.58 -8.65 -2.37
N GLU A 101 16.98 -9.30 -3.36
CA GLU A 101 16.60 -8.68 -4.63
C GLU A 101 15.58 -7.54 -4.39
N PRO A 102 15.55 -6.51 -5.25
CA PRO A 102 14.67 -5.37 -5.05
C PRO A 102 13.19 -5.75 -5.26
N VAL A 103 12.36 -5.41 -4.28
CA VAL A 103 10.90 -5.37 -4.41
C VAL A 103 10.48 -3.92 -4.66
N TYR A 104 9.95 -3.64 -5.84
CA TYR A 104 9.58 -2.29 -6.24
C TYR A 104 8.24 -1.85 -5.65
N VAL A 105 8.17 -0.63 -5.15
CA VAL A 105 6.97 -0.03 -4.60
C VAL A 105 6.21 0.70 -5.70
N ILE A 106 4.94 0.33 -5.90
CA ILE A 106 4.05 0.94 -6.88
C ILE A 106 2.80 1.47 -6.15
N LEU A 107 2.47 2.74 -6.39
CA LEU A 107 1.20 3.29 -5.89
C LEU A 107 0.08 2.98 -6.88
N ASP A 108 -1.11 2.65 -6.37
CA ASP A 108 -2.28 2.43 -7.21
C ASP A 108 -2.63 3.71 -7.99
N ALA A 109 -2.42 3.65 -9.30
CA ALA A 109 -2.62 4.76 -10.23
C ALA A 109 -4.05 5.32 -10.17
N CYS A 110 -5.07 4.47 -10.02
CA CYS A 110 -6.46 4.91 -9.94
C CYS A 110 -6.70 5.75 -8.69
N HIS A 111 -6.14 5.33 -7.56
CA HIS A 111 -6.20 6.09 -6.32
C HIS A 111 -5.41 7.39 -6.43
N MET A 112 -4.22 7.37 -7.06
CA MET A 112 -3.39 8.56 -7.21
C MET A 112 -4.05 9.61 -8.10
N LEU A 113 -4.65 9.20 -9.23
CA LEU A 113 -5.39 10.12 -10.10
C LEU A 113 -6.60 10.73 -9.39
N LYS A 114 -7.28 9.95 -8.53
CA LYS A 114 -8.39 10.44 -7.70
C LYS A 114 -7.92 11.51 -6.72
N LEU A 115 -6.75 11.34 -6.09
CA LEU A 115 -6.15 12.34 -5.20
C LEU A 115 -5.75 13.61 -5.95
N VAL A 116 -5.11 13.48 -7.11
CA VAL A 116 -4.75 14.63 -7.97
C VAL A 116 -6.00 15.42 -8.34
N ARG A 117 -7.05 14.74 -8.82
CA ARG A 117 -8.33 15.38 -9.14
C ARG A 117 -8.93 16.12 -7.94
N ASN A 118 -8.95 15.49 -6.76
CA ASN A 118 -9.51 16.12 -5.55
C ASN A 118 -8.67 17.33 -5.10
N CYS A 119 -7.34 17.25 -5.21
CA CYS A 119 -6.45 18.36 -4.91
C CYS A 119 -6.73 19.54 -5.85
N LEU A 120 -6.81 19.28 -7.15
CA LEU A 120 -7.10 20.31 -8.15
C LEU A 120 -8.50 20.90 -7.97
N ALA A 121 -9.50 20.09 -7.62
CA ALA A 121 -10.84 20.57 -7.27
C ALA A 121 -10.83 21.55 -6.10
N SER A 122 -10.02 21.25 -5.07
CA SER A 122 -9.89 22.10 -3.87
C SER A 122 -9.08 23.36 -4.10
N LYS A 123 -8.07 23.31 -4.99
CA LYS A 123 -7.15 24.44 -5.24
C LYS A 123 -7.57 25.30 -6.43
N GLY A 124 -8.45 24.80 -7.30
CA GLY A 124 -9.00 25.51 -8.45
C GLY A 124 -8.04 25.53 -9.63
N SER A 125 -7.15 26.53 -9.66
CA SER A 125 -6.26 26.80 -10.78
C SER A 125 -4.81 26.48 -10.44
N LEU A 126 -4.11 25.85 -11.38
CA LEU A 126 -2.65 25.76 -11.35
C LEU A 126 -2.08 27.01 -12.00
N PHE A 127 -1.06 27.62 -11.39
CA PHE A 127 -0.35 28.76 -11.95
C PHE A 127 1.08 28.34 -12.30
N ASP A 128 1.56 28.73 -13.47
CA ASP A 128 2.99 28.61 -13.77
C ASP A 128 3.79 29.75 -13.10
N GLY A 129 5.13 29.67 -13.18
CA GLY A 129 6.03 30.69 -12.65
C GLY A 129 5.95 32.06 -13.35
N VAL A 130 5.09 32.19 -14.38
CA VAL A 130 4.92 33.39 -15.21
C VAL A 130 3.46 33.91 -15.14
N SER A 131 2.65 33.39 -14.22
CA SER A 131 1.24 33.75 -13.95
C SER A 131 0.19 33.29 -14.98
N TYR A 132 0.53 32.39 -15.92
CA TYR A 132 -0.48 31.70 -16.71
C TYR A 132 -1.18 30.66 -15.84
N SER A 133 -2.50 30.57 -15.96
CA SER A 133 -3.29 29.65 -15.15
C SER A 133 -3.99 28.60 -16.00
N VAL A 134 -3.95 27.34 -15.54
CA VAL A 134 -4.78 26.25 -16.06
C VAL A 134 -5.88 25.99 -15.03
N GLY A 135 -7.11 26.37 -15.39
CA GLY A 135 -8.30 26.09 -14.59
C GLY A 135 -8.95 24.76 -14.98
N ILE A 136 -9.46 24.01 -14.01
CA ILE A 136 -10.30 22.84 -14.28
C ILE A 136 -11.75 23.29 -14.44
N ILE A 137 -12.30 23.09 -15.62
CA ILE A 137 -13.72 23.31 -15.93
C ILE A 137 -14.41 21.96 -15.83
N TYR A 138 -15.37 21.82 -14.92
CA TYR A 138 -16.25 20.66 -14.90
C TYR A 138 -17.26 20.79 -16.04
N LEU A 139 -17.23 19.84 -16.97
CA LEU A 139 -18.33 19.66 -17.93
C LEU A 139 -19.49 19.03 -17.14
N ASN A 140 -20.56 19.81 -16.94
CA ASN A 140 -21.83 19.31 -16.38
C ASN A 140 -22.60 18.51 -17.43
#